data_AF-A0AAD5CBL6-F1
#
_entry.id   AF-A0AAD5CBL6-F1
#
_cell.length_a   1.000
_cell.length_b   1.000
_cell.length_c   1.000
_cell.angle_alpha   90.00
_cell.angle_beta   90.00
_cell.angle_gamma   90.00
#
_symmetry.space_group_name_H-M   'P 1'
#
loop_
_entity.id
_entity.type
_entity.pdbx_description
1 polymer ?
#
loop_
_entity_poly.entity_id
_entity_poly.type
_entity_poly.pdbx_seq_one_letter_code
_entity_poly.pdbx_strand_id
1 'polypeptide(L)'
;ATKMANPKVFFDILVGTKKAGRIVMELFADVTPKTAENFRALCTGEKGIGISGKPLHYKGSTFHRVIPNFMCQGGDFTRGNGTGGESIYGAKFADENFKIKHTGPGILSMANAGPNTNGSQFFICTERTSWLDGKHVVFGKVVDGYSVVKEMESVGSDSGSTSAKVVIEDCGETVVVAQTVVVAQTNLCLSEASFGTGEERRLKKATKMANPKVFFDILVGTKKAGRIVMELFADVTPKTAENFRALCTGEKGIGISGKPLHYKGSTFHRVIPNFMCQGGDFTRGNGTGGESIYGAKFADENFKIKHTGPGILSMANAGPNTNGSQFFICTERTSWLDGKHVVFGKVVDGYSVVKEMESVGSDSGSTSAKVVIEDCGEVKENC
;
A
#
# COMPACT_ATOMS: atom_id res chain seq x y z
N ALA A 1 26.22 4.95 -2.23
CA ALA A 1 25.56 3.65 -2.40
C ALA A 1 24.06 3.86 -2.32
N THR A 2 23.31 3.60 -3.38
CA THR A 2 21.83 3.61 -3.34
C THR A 2 21.38 2.51 -2.40
N LYS A 3 20.81 2.88 -1.26
CA LYS A 3 20.24 1.94 -0.29
C LYS A 3 19.06 1.24 -0.97
N MET A 4 19.16 -0.07 -1.19
CA MET A 4 18.07 -0.85 -1.80
C MET A 4 16.82 -0.73 -0.92
N ALA A 5 15.66 -0.59 -1.54
CA ALA A 5 14.39 -0.55 -0.81
C ALA A 5 14.08 -1.94 -0.23
N ASN A 6 13.45 -1.95 0.95
CA ASN A 6 13.02 -3.16 1.62
C ASN A 6 11.91 -3.87 0.83
N PRO A 7 12.01 -5.20 0.61
CA PRO A 7 10.97 -5.98 -0.07
C PRO A 7 9.63 -5.87 0.65
N LYS A 8 8.54 -5.96 -0.11
CA LYS A 8 7.20 -6.13 0.44
C LYS A 8 6.63 -7.47 -0.01
N VAL A 9 5.94 -8.14 0.89
CA VAL A 9 5.27 -9.42 0.63
C VAL A 9 3.83 -9.34 1.11
N PHE A 10 2.98 -10.24 0.64
CA PHE A 10 1.58 -10.28 1.04
C PHE A 10 1.12 -11.69 1.41
N PHE A 11 0.08 -11.74 2.25
CA PHE A 11 -0.74 -12.92 2.49
C PHE A 11 -2.21 -12.57 2.29
N ASP A 12 -2.92 -13.35 1.47
CA ASP A 12 -4.38 -13.38 1.43
C ASP A 12 -4.88 -14.43 2.42
N ILE A 13 -5.72 -14.01 3.37
CA ILE A 13 -6.09 -14.83 4.54
C ILE A 13 -7.54 -15.30 4.44
N LEU A 14 -7.72 -16.58 4.73
CA LEU A 14 -9.01 -17.18 5.05
C LEU A 14 -9.13 -17.41 6.57
N VAL A 15 -10.27 -17.06 7.15
CA VAL A 15 -10.67 -17.41 8.51
C VAL A 15 -11.92 -18.29 8.41
N GLY A 16 -11.77 -19.59 8.69
CA GLY A 16 -12.78 -20.58 8.35
C GLY A 16 -12.98 -20.66 6.84
N THR A 17 -14.17 -20.27 6.37
CA THR A 17 -14.51 -20.16 4.94
C THR A 17 -14.55 -18.71 4.44
N LYS A 18 -14.37 -17.73 5.33
CA LYS A 18 -14.45 -16.30 5.01
C LYS A 18 -13.10 -15.80 4.50
N LYS A 19 -13.10 -15.06 3.39
CA LYS A 19 -11.95 -14.25 2.95
C LYS A 19 -11.83 -13.04 3.87
N ALA A 20 -10.88 -13.11 4.79
CA ALA A 20 -10.63 -12.06 5.79
C ALA A 20 -9.92 -10.84 5.17
N GLY A 21 -9.13 -11.07 4.11
CA GLY A 21 -8.49 -10.01 3.34
C GLY A 21 -6.98 -10.20 3.22
N ARG A 22 -6.30 -9.15 2.76
CA ARG A 22 -4.86 -9.15 2.51
C ARG A 22 -4.09 -8.48 3.64
N ILE A 23 -2.98 -9.08 4.04
CA ILE A 23 -1.94 -8.48 4.89
C ILE A 23 -0.74 -8.17 4.00
N VAL A 24 -0.21 -6.95 4.07
CA VAL A 24 1.05 -6.57 3.40
C VAL A 24 2.11 -6.31 4.45
N MET A 25 3.30 -6.90 4.27
CA MET A 25 4.42 -6.79 5.19
C MET A 25 5.65 -6.23 4.48
N GLU A 26 6.31 -5.25 5.10
CA GLU A 26 7.66 -4.80 4.70
C GLU A 26 8.70 -5.65 5.43
N LEU A 27 9.68 -6.16 4.69
CA LEU A 27 10.78 -6.98 5.21
C LEU A 27 12.03 -6.12 5.33
N PHE A 28 12.63 -6.05 6.52
CA PHE A 28 13.81 -5.22 6.82
C PHE A 28 15.11 -5.80 6.25
N ALA A 29 15.18 -5.98 4.94
CA ALA A 29 16.35 -6.51 4.24
C ALA A 29 17.59 -5.63 4.40
N ASP A 30 17.43 -4.35 4.74
CA ASP A 30 18.54 -3.46 5.08
C ASP A 30 19.15 -3.70 6.47
N VAL A 31 18.47 -4.45 7.35
CA VAL A 31 18.92 -4.77 8.72
C VAL A 31 19.16 -6.26 8.93
N THR A 32 18.28 -7.10 8.39
CA THR A 32 18.29 -8.56 8.47
C THR A 32 18.10 -9.18 7.07
N PRO A 33 19.05 -8.98 6.13
CA PRO A 33 18.94 -9.42 4.75
C PRO A 33 18.70 -10.92 4.58
N LYS A 34 19.39 -11.79 5.35
CA LYS A 34 19.21 -13.24 5.21
C LYS A 34 17.84 -13.70 5.68
N THR A 35 17.38 -13.13 6.80
CA THR A 35 16.08 -13.44 7.40
C THR A 35 14.94 -12.94 6.50
N ALA A 36 15.09 -11.71 5.97
CA ALA A 36 14.15 -11.14 5.00
C ALA A 36 14.07 -11.98 3.71
N GLU A 37 15.22 -12.37 3.14
CA GLU A 37 15.26 -13.17 1.91
C GLU A 37 14.63 -14.56 2.11
N ASN A 38 14.85 -15.19 3.26
CA ASN A 38 14.19 -16.46 3.60
C ASN A 38 12.67 -16.31 3.54
N PHE A 39 12.13 -15.30 4.22
CA PHE A 39 10.69 -15.09 4.25
C PHE A 39 10.12 -14.72 2.88
N ARG A 40 10.78 -13.82 2.15
CA ARG A 40 10.40 -13.40 0.79
C ARG A 40 10.30 -14.59 -0.16
N ALA A 41 11.33 -15.42 -0.20
CA ALA A 41 11.38 -16.60 -1.06
C ALA A 41 10.33 -17.66 -0.66
N LEU A 42 10.02 -17.80 0.63
CA LEU A 42 8.93 -18.66 1.11
C LEU A 42 7.54 -18.08 0.79
N CYS A 43 7.40 -16.76 0.61
CA CYS A 43 6.18 -16.16 0.07
C CYS A 43 6.01 -16.43 -1.43
N THR A 44 7.08 -16.44 -2.22
CA THR A 44 7.00 -16.66 -3.68
C THR A 44 7.04 -18.13 -4.09
N GLY A 45 7.60 -19.01 -3.26
CA GLY A 45 7.81 -20.41 -3.60
C GLY A 45 8.94 -20.66 -4.59
N GLU A 46 9.74 -19.65 -4.93
CA GLU A 46 10.71 -19.69 -6.04
C GLU A 46 11.87 -20.69 -5.83
N LYS A 47 12.09 -21.14 -4.59
CA LYS A 47 13.18 -22.08 -4.25
C LYS A 47 12.79 -23.55 -4.41
N GLY A 48 11.58 -23.83 -4.90
CA GLY A 48 11.17 -25.19 -5.26
C GLY A 48 10.90 -26.07 -4.03
N ILE A 49 11.47 -27.28 -4.02
CA ILE A 49 11.19 -28.31 -3.01
C ILE A 49 12.30 -28.32 -1.94
N GLY A 50 11.90 -28.33 -0.68
CA GLY A 50 12.81 -28.42 0.47
C GLY A 50 13.22 -29.84 0.82
N ILE A 51 14.05 -30.00 1.85
CA ILE A 51 14.58 -31.30 2.28
C ILE A 51 13.49 -32.20 2.87
N SER A 52 12.37 -31.62 3.30
CA SER A 52 11.18 -32.37 3.75
C SER A 52 10.39 -33.01 2.59
N GLY A 53 10.76 -32.73 1.34
CA GLY A 53 10.00 -33.13 0.15
C GLY A 53 8.74 -32.29 -0.08
N LYS A 54 8.55 -31.19 0.67
CA LYS A 54 7.45 -30.25 0.49
C LYS A 54 7.92 -28.98 -0.23
N PRO A 55 7.03 -28.27 -0.96
CA PRO A 55 7.36 -26.96 -1.49
C PRO A 55 7.78 -25.99 -0.40
N LEU A 56 8.85 -25.23 -0.65
CA LEU A 56 9.30 -24.10 0.18
C LEU A 56 8.37 -22.90 -0.06
N HIS A 57 7.10 -23.02 0.35
CA HIS A 57 6.06 -22.05 0.03
C HIS A 57 5.01 -21.95 1.14
N TYR A 58 4.60 -20.72 1.49
CA TYR A 58 3.61 -20.47 2.53
C TYR A 58 2.15 -20.70 2.08
N LYS A 59 1.87 -20.72 0.78
CA LYS A 59 0.52 -20.93 0.26
C LYS A 59 -0.08 -22.24 0.79
N GLY A 60 -1.25 -22.14 1.41
CA GLY A 60 -1.95 -23.24 2.07
C GLY A 60 -1.50 -23.54 3.51
N SER A 61 -0.43 -22.90 4.01
CA SER A 61 0.01 -23.03 5.40
C SER A 61 -0.97 -22.33 6.35
N THR A 62 -1.01 -22.78 7.60
CA THR A 62 -1.93 -22.30 8.62
C THR A 62 -1.23 -21.47 9.69
N PHE A 63 -1.98 -20.53 10.26
CA PHE A 63 -1.65 -19.98 11.58
C PHE A 63 -2.15 -20.97 12.63
N HIS A 64 -1.26 -21.88 13.01
CA HIS A 64 -1.57 -23.02 13.87
C HIS A 64 -1.57 -22.66 15.37
N ARG A 65 -1.11 -21.45 15.72
CA ARG A 65 -1.11 -20.97 17.09
C ARG A 65 -1.41 -19.47 17.15
N VAL A 66 -2.55 -19.10 17.73
CA VAL A 66 -2.99 -17.70 17.85
C VAL A 66 -3.41 -17.42 19.29
N ILE A 67 -2.73 -16.47 19.93
CA ILE A 67 -2.99 -16.07 21.33
C ILE A 67 -3.38 -14.59 21.35
N PRO A 68 -4.62 -14.26 21.75
CA PRO A 68 -5.07 -12.88 21.87
C PRO A 68 -4.18 -12.04 22.81
N ASN A 69 -4.01 -10.77 22.45
CA ASN A 69 -3.13 -9.79 23.11
C ASN A 69 -1.67 -10.24 23.19
N PHE A 70 -1.24 -11.10 22.27
CA PHE A 70 0.13 -11.58 22.18
C PHE A 70 0.60 -11.67 20.73
N MET A 71 0.18 -12.70 19.99
CA MET A 71 0.69 -12.95 18.63
C MET A 71 -0.13 -13.99 17.84
N CYS A 72 0.03 -13.92 16.52
CA CYS A 72 -0.44 -14.92 15.54
C CYS A 72 0.78 -15.64 14.93
N GLN A 73 0.96 -16.92 15.22
CA GLN A 73 2.08 -17.74 14.74
C GLN A 73 1.66 -18.70 13.62
N GLY A 74 2.48 -18.75 12.57
CA GLY A 74 2.29 -19.58 11.38
C GLY A 74 3.60 -20.04 10.76
N GLY A 75 3.55 -20.47 9.50
CA GLY A 75 4.73 -20.79 8.70
C GLY A 75 5.25 -22.23 8.81
N ASP A 76 4.53 -23.13 9.48
CA ASP A 76 4.78 -24.58 9.40
C ASP A 76 4.03 -25.15 8.19
N PHE A 77 4.63 -25.07 7.00
CA PHE A 77 4.04 -25.61 5.76
C PHE A 77 4.20 -27.14 5.62
N THR A 78 4.95 -27.79 6.51
CA THR A 78 5.20 -29.23 6.41
C THR A 78 4.22 -30.07 7.23
N ARG A 79 3.88 -29.63 8.45
CA ARG A 79 3.04 -30.35 9.41
C ARG A 79 1.86 -29.52 9.91
N GLY A 80 1.91 -28.20 9.77
CA GLY A 80 0.81 -27.30 10.15
C GLY A 80 0.50 -27.27 11.64
N ASN A 81 1.43 -27.65 12.52
CA ASN A 81 1.19 -27.77 13.96
C ASN A 81 2.32 -27.23 14.83
N GLY A 82 3.33 -26.59 14.23
CA GLY A 82 4.45 -25.96 14.93
C GLY A 82 5.64 -26.88 15.15
N THR A 83 5.55 -28.17 14.78
CA THR A 83 6.66 -29.13 14.88
C THR A 83 7.50 -29.25 13.62
N GLY A 84 7.08 -28.59 12.53
CA GLY A 84 7.72 -28.66 11.23
C GLY A 84 8.27 -27.32 10.72
N GLY A 85 8.39 -27.23 9.40
CA GLY A 85 8.94 -26.09 8.68
C GLY A 85 10.45 -26.17 8.53
N GLU A 86 10.95 -25.57 7.45
CA GLU A 86 12.36 -25.50 7.10
C GLU A 86 12.65 -24.20 6.35
N SER A 87 13.91 -23.75 6.36
CA SER A 87 14.31 -22.52 5.68
C SER A 87 14.78 -22.78 4.24
N ILE A 88 14.93 -21.72 3.45
CA ILE A 88 15.56 -21.82 2.12
C ILE A 88 17.06 -22.17 2.18
N TYR A 89 17.66 -22.13 3.38
CA TYR A 89 19.06 -22.44 3.61
C TYR A 89 19.26 -23.86 4.21
N GLY A 90 18.19 -24.65 4.30
CA GLY A 90 18.17 -25.97 4.95
C GLY A 90 17.25 -26.02 6.18
N ALA A 91 17.41 -27.04 7.02
CA ALA A 91 16.50 -27.28 8.15
C ALA A 91 16.38 -26.07 9.09
N LYS A 92 17.51 -25.44 9.42
CA LYS A 92 17.62 -24.32 10.35
C LYS A 92 18.70 -23.32 9.93
N PHE A 93 18.58 -22.07 10.35
CA PHE A 93 19.61 -21.03 10.21
C PHE A 93 19.77 -20.17 11.46
N ALA A 94 20.91 -19.48 11.55
CA ALA A 94 21.33 -18.69 12.70
C ALA A 94 20.47 -17.44 12.94
N ASP A 95 20.51 -16.91 14.17
CA ASP A 95 19.96 -15.59 14.49
C ASP A 95 20.81 -14.51 13.83
N GLU A 96 20.24 -13.73 12.92
CA GLU A 96 21.04 -12.79 12.12
C GLU A 96 21.51 -11.58 12.93
N ASN A 97 20.61 -10.95 13.70
CA ASN A 97 20.91 -9.98 14.76
C ASN A 97 19.62 -9.63 15.54
N PHE A 98 19.76 -8.91 16.64
CA PHE A 98 18.64 -8.45 17.49
C PHE A 98 18.56 -6.91 17.58
N LYS A 99 18.91 -6.19 16.50
CA LYS A 99 18.94 -4.72 16.50
C LYS A 99 17.55 -4.08 16.63
N ILE A 100 16.52 -4.74 16.10
CA ILE A 100 15.15 -4.26 16.10
C ILE A 100 14.39 -4.93 17.26
N LYS A 101 13.63 -4.14 18.00
CA LYS A 101 12.86 -4.58 19.17
C LYS A 101 11.41 -4.87 18.83
N HIS A 102 10.75 -5.66 19.65
CA HIS A 102 9.31 -5.94 19.56
C HIS A 102 8.52 -4.74 20.11
N THR A 103 8.50 -3.65 19.35
CA THR A 103 8.01 -2.34 19.80
C THR A 103 6.49 -2.24 19.86
N GLY A 104 5.75 -3.16 19.26
CA GLY A 104 4.30 -3.11 19.29
C GLY A 104 3.58 -4.01 18.28
N PRO A 105 2.28 -3.77 18.13
CA PRO A 105 1.42 -4.49 17.18
C PRO A 105 1.94 -4.39 15.74
N GLY A 106 1.81 -5.47 14.97
CA GLY A 106 2.22 -5.57 13.57
C GLY A 106 3.69 -5.93 13.35
N ILE A 107 4.52 -6.07 14.39
CA ILE A 107 5.91 -6.53 14.24
C ILE A 107 5.95 -7.98 13.77
N LEU A 108 6.77 -8.27 12.76
CA LEU A 108 6.99 -9.59 12.20
C LEU A 108 8.34 -10.15 12.68
N SER A 109 8.32 -11.35 13.27
CA SER A 109 9.48 -11.93 13.96
C SER A 109 9.56 -13.45 13.80
N MET A 110 10.77 -14.01 13.85
CA MET A 110 11.00 -15.44 13.66
C MET A 110 10.58 -16.25 14.89
N ALA A 111 9.85 -17.34 14.68
CA ALA A 111 9.68 -18.36 15.72
C ALA A 111 10.90 -19.29 15.71
N ASN A 112 11.36 -19.69 16.89
CA ASN A 112 12.48 -20.60 17.08
C ASN A 112 12.29 -21.47 18.33
N ALA A 113 13.12 -22.49 18.48
CA ALA A 113 13.16 -23.40 19.64
C ALA A 113 14.43 -23.17 20.49
N GLY A 114 14.89 -21.92 20.55
CA GLY A 114 16.17 -21.52 21.14
C GLY A 114 17.14 -20.90 20.12
N PRO A 115 18.32 -20.47 20.57
CA PRO A 115 19.27 -19.74 19.73
C PRO A 115 19.62 -20.49 18.45
N ASN A 116 19.67 -19.78 17.32
CA ASN A 116 20.08 -20.27 16.01
C ASN A 116 19.22 -21.43 15.46
N THR A 117 17.93 -21.45 15.78
CA THR A 117 16.99 -22.48 15.30
C THR A 117 15.85 -21.92 14.45
N ASN A 118 16.13 -20.85 13.69
CA ASN A 118 15.18 -20.25 12.76
C ASN A 118 14.91 -21.21 11.60
N GLY A 119 13.66 -21.35 11.20
CA GLY A 119 13.24 -22.16 10.04
C GLY A 119 12.33 -21.34 9.12
N SER A 120 11.11 -21.82 8.90
CA SER A 120 10.06 -21.05 8.20
C SER A 120 9.01 -20.44 9.13
N GLN A 121 8.94 -20.86 10.39
CA GLN A 121 7.91 -20.39 11.29
C GLN A 121 8.18 -18.96 11.74
N PHE A 122 7.10 -18.20 11.88
CA PHE A 122 7.13 -16.78 12.22
C PHE A 122 5.90 -16.44 13.07
N PHE A 123 5.92 -15.26 13.68
CA PHE A 123 4.74 -14.68 14.31
C PHE A 123 4.59 -13.20 14.01
N ILE A 124 3.33 -12.75 13.99
CA ILE A 124 2.95 -11.33 13.93
C ILE A 124 2.49 -10.93 15.34
N CYS A 125 3.14 -9.94 15.94
CA CYS A 125 2.74 -9.43 17.26
C CYS A 125 1.41 -8.67 17.17
N THR A 126 0.52 -8.88 18.14
CA THR A 126 -0.72 -8.09 18.27
C THR A 126 -0.66 -7.06 19.39
N GLU A 127 0.40 -7.14 20.20
CA GLU A 127 0.75 -6.26 21.32
C GLU A 127 2.26 -6.03 21.38
N ARG A 128 2.71 -5.17 22.30
CA ARG A 128 4.14 -5.00 22.61
C ARG A 128 4.68 -6.20 23.39
N THR A 129 5.68 -6.90 22.84
CA THR A 129 6.20 -8.16 23.40
C THR A 129 7.69 -8.09 23.76
N SER A 130 8.09 -7.06 24.53
CA SER A 130 9.51 -6.79 24.82
C SER A 130 10.29 -7.92 25.53
N TRP A 131 9.61 -8.89 26.15
CA TRP A 131 10.27 -10.07 26.75
C TRP A 131 10.85 -11.05 25.72
N LEU A 132 10.54 -10.85 24.43
CA LEU A 132 11.09 -11.57 23.28
C LEU A 132 12.35 -10.89 22.70
N ASP A 133 12.67 -9.67 23.13
CA ASP A 133 13.87 -8.95 22.67
C ASP A 133 15.13 -9.75 22.99
N GLY A 134 16.04 -9.84 22.01
CA GLY A 134 17.27 -10.64 22.13
C GLY A 134 17.09 -12.16 22.00
N LYS A 135 15.86 -12.64 21.77
CA LYS A 135 15.55 -14.08 21.62
C LYS A 135 14.97 -14.44 20.27
N HIS A 136 14.23 -13.52 19.65
CA HIS A 136 13.59 -13.69 18.34
C HIS A 136 14.02 -12.57 17.40
N VAL A 137 14.42 -12.94 16.19
CA VAL A 137 14.86 -11.97 15.17
C VAL A 137 13.64 -11.25 14.61
N VAL A 138 13.52 -9.94 14.88
CA VAL A 138 12.55 -9.07 14.20
C VAL A 138 13.08 -8.73 12.81
N PHE A 139 12.29 -9.04 11.78
CA PHE A 139 12.73 -8.92 10.39
C PHE A 139 11.72 -8.22 9.47
N GLY A 140 10.59 -7.74 10.01
CA GLY A 140 9.63 -6.97 9.23
C GLY A 140 8.53 -6.35 10.07
N LYS A 141 7.56 -5.76 9.38
CA LYS A 141 6.32 -5.25 9.98
C LYS A 141 5.17 -5.30 8.99
N VAL A 142 3.96 -5.42 9.50
CA VAL A 142 2.73 -5.18 8.75
C VAL A 142 2.66 -3.70 8.39
N VAL A 143 2.41 -3.40 7.11
CA VAL A 143 2.28 -2.04 6.57
C VAL A 143 0.90 -1.76 5.99
N ASP A 144 0.11 -2.80 5.70
CA ASP A 144 -1.31 -2.71 5.35
C ASP A 144 -2.05 -3.98 5.79
N GLY A 145 -3.37 -3.89 5.97
CA GLY A 145 -4.20 -5.04 6.33
C GLY A 145 -4.13 -5.46 7.79
N TYR A 146 -3.78 -4.54 8.71
CA TYR A 146 -3.70 -4.88 10.13
C TYR A 146 -5.05 -5.29 10.76
N SER A 147 -6.18 -4.82 10.19
CA SER A 147 -7.52 -5.30 10.55
C SER A 147 -7.69 -6.81 10.33
N VAL A 148 -7.05 -7.38 9.31
CA VAL A 148 -7.05 -8.83 9.04
C VAL A 148 -6.31 -9.58 10.14
N VAL A 149 -5.21 -9.03 10.65
CA VAL A 149 -4.48 -9.61 11.80
C VAL A 149 -5.37 -9.63 13.04
N LYS A 150 -6.15 -8.55 13.28
CA LYS A 150 -7.13 -8.51 14.38
C LYS A 150 -8.27 -9.51 14.20
N GLU A 151 -8.72 -9.74 12.96
CA GLU A 151 -9.70 -10.79 12.69
C GLU A 151 -9.14 -12.19 12.97
N MET A 152 -7.90 -12.48 12.55
CA MET A 152 -7.21 -13.72 12.88
C MET A 152 -7.06 -13.90 14.39
N GLU A 153 -6.69 -12.83 15.11
CA GLU A 153 -6.57 -12.82 16.57
C GLU A 153 -7.89 -13.16 17.26
N SER A 154 -9.02 -12.66 16.73
CA SER A 154 -10.35 -12.85 17.33
C SER A 154 -10.82 -14.30 17.39
N VAL A 155 -10.22 -15.19 16.58
CA VAL A 155 -10.51 -16.63 16.61
C VAL A 155 -9.50 -17.43 17.43
N GLY A 156 -8.49 -16.78 18.04
CA GLY A 156 -7.51 -17.42 18.90
C GLY A 156 -8.01 -17.70 20.32
N SER A 157 -7.18 -18.36 21.12
CA SER A 157 -7.42 -18.65 22.54
C SER A 157 -6.13 -18.57 23.35
N ASP A 158 -6.23 -18.57 24.69
CA ASP A 158 -5.07 -18.55 25.58
C ASP A 158 -4.18 -19.80 25.43
N SER A 159 -4.77 -20.93 25.05
CA SER A 159 -4.04 -22.17 24.72
C SER A 159 -3.34 -22.10 23.35
N GLY A 160 -3.61 -21.06 22.55
CA GLY A 160 -3.14 -20.89 21.19
C GLY A 160 -3.97 -21.60 20.13
N SER A 161 -4.97 -22.40 20.50
CA SER A 161 -5.87 -23.03 19.53
C SER A 161 -6.78 -22.00 18.86
N THR A 162 -7.20 -22.28 17.62
CA THR A 162 -8.10 -21.41 16.87
C THR A 162 -9.50 -22.00 16.76
N SER A 163 -10.55 -21.22 17.03
CA SER A 163 -11.96 -21.62 16.85
C SER A 163 -12.38 -21.76 15.38
N ALA A 164 -11.64 -21.12 14.47
CA ALA A 164 -11.75 -21.30 13.03
C ALA A 164 -10.36 -21.44 12.41
N LYS A 165 -10.22 -22.27 11.38
CA LYS A 165 -8.93 -22.48 10.70
C LYS A 165 -8.48 -21.18 10.02
N VAL A 166 -7.29 -20.71 10.34
CA VAL A 166 -6.69 -19.54 9.69
C VAL A 166 -5.66 -20.00 8.67
N VAL A 167 -5.89 -19.72 7.39
CA VAL A 167 -5.10 -20.24 6.26
C VAL A 167 -4.57 -19.10 5.40
N ILE A 168 -3.33 -19.22 4.95
CA ILE A 168 -2.77 -18.40 3.87
C ILE A 168 -3.32 -18.95 2.55
N GLU A 169 -4.37 -18.33 2.01
CA GLU A 169 -4.99 -18.75 0.74
C GLU A 169 -4.04 -18.52 -0.44
N ASP A 170 -3.40 -17.35 -0.45
CA ASP A 170 -2.41 -16.98 -1.45
C ASP A 170 -1.31 -16.12 -0.80
N CYS A 171 -0.12 -16.16 -1.39
CA CYS A 171 1.00 -15.37 -0.92
C CYS A 171 1.96 -15.07 -2.06
N GLY A 172 2.76 -14.04 -1.86
CA GLY A 172 3.77 -13.66 -2.84
C GLY A 172 4.60 -12.49 -2.35
N GLU A 173 5.64 -12.21 -3.11
CA GLU A 173 6.24 -10.89 -3.08
C GLU A 173 5.28 -9.92 -3.76
N THR A 174 5.08 -8.76 -3.15
CA THR A 174 4.42 -7.66 -3.85
C THR A 174 5.42 -7.18 -4.89
N VAL A 175 5.35 -7.82 -6.06
CA VAL A 175 6.08 -7.34 -7.22
C VAL A 175 5.59 -5.91 -7.41
N VAL A 176 6.54 -5.00 -7.45
CA VAL A 176 6.35 -3.70 -8.08
C VAL A 176 6.14 -4.04 -9.57
N VAL A 177 4.92 -4.40 -9.96
CA VAL A 177 4.62 -4.88 -11.31
C VAL A 177 4.82 -3.70 -12.25
N ALA A 178 5.98 -3.66 -12.90
CA ALA A 178 6.01 -3.25 -14.29
C ALA A 178 5.16 -4.28 -15.05
N GLN A 179 4.00 -3.84 -15.56
CA GLN A 179 3.15 -4.68 -16.40
C GLN A 179 3.98 -5.22 -17.57
N THR A 180 4.09 -6.55 -17.67
CA THR A 180 4.59 -7.22 -18.87
C THR A 180 3.37 -7.83 -19.54
N VAL A 181 2.98 -7.28 -20.69
CA VAL A 181 1.92 -7.84 -21.54
C VAL A 181 2.44 -9.11 -22.22
N VAL A 182 1.55 -10.08 -22.29
CA VAL A 182 1.68 -11.39 -22.91
C VAL A 182 2.00 -11.26 -24.40
N VAL A 183 3.18 -11.71 -24.84
CA VAL A 183 3.34 -12.27 -26.21
C VAL A 183 4.36 -13.40 -26.14
N ALA A 184 3.87 -14.64 -26.01
CA ALA A 184 4.68 -15.82 -26.31
C ALA A 184 3.78 -16.93 -26.87
N GLN A 185 3.34 -16.74 -28.11
CA GLN A 185 3.15 -17.84 -29.05
C GLN A 185 3.81 -17.43 -30.37
N THR A 186 5.03 -17.91 -30.60
CA THR A 186 5.44 -18.71 -31.77
C THR A 186 6.98 -18.82 -31.83
N ASN A 187 7.45 -20.05 -31.57
CA ASN A 187 8.61 -20.77 -32.11
C ASN A 187 10.01 -20.12 -32.26
N LEU A 188 10.97 -20.83 -31.64
CA LEU A 188 12.31 -21.23 -32.10
C LEU A 188 13.25 -20.15 -32.69
N CYS A 189 14.43 -19.96 -32.07
CA CYS A 189 15.62 -20.78 -32.36
C CYS A 189 16.79 -20.35 -31.46
N LEU A 190 17.62 -21.32 -31.08
CA LEU A 190 18.87 -21.17 -30.35
C LEU A 190 19.88 -20.31 -31.12
N SER A 191 20.68 -19.50 -30.40
CA SER A 191 22.14 -19.59 -30.46
C SER A 191 22.79 -18.70 -29.41
N GLU A 192 23.75 -19.28 -28.69
CA GLU A 192 24.66 -18.64 -27.74
C GLU A 192 25.52 -17.55 -28.41
N ALA A 193 25.71 -16.40 -27.76
CA ALA A 193 26.96 -15.62 -27.82
C ALA A 193 26.98 -14.45 -26.81
N SER A 194 27.96 -14.52 -25.89
CA SER A 194 28.83 -13.45 -25.39
C SER A 194 28.24 -12.19 -24.73
N PHE A 195 28.43 -12.14 -23.41
CA PHE A 195 28.31 -10.96 -22.55
C PHE A 195 29.31 -9.86 -22.93
N GLY A 196 28.80 -8.65 -23.20
CA GLY A 196 29.57 -7.42 -23.37
C GLY A 196 29.04 -6.30 -22.45
N THR A 197 29.96 -5.65 -21.73
CA THR A 197 29.77 -4.73 -20.59
C THR A 197 29.14 -3.35 -20.91
N GLY A 198 28.20 -3.30 -21.86
CA GLY A 198 27.50 -2.07 -22.27
C GLY A 198 26.05 -1.95 -21.79
N GLU A 199 25.40 -3.05 -21.41
CA GLU A 199 23.96 -3.07 -21.09
C GLU A 199 23.61 -2.42 -19.76
N GLU A 200 24.44 -2.53 -18.71
CA GLU A 200 24.12 -1.96 -17.38
C GLU A 200 23.96 -0.43 -17.39
N ARG A 201 24.63 0.28 -18.30
CA ARG A 201 24.51 1.75 -18.42
C ARG A 201 23.28 2.18 -19.24
N ARG A 202 22.78 1.30 -20.11
CA ARG A 202 21.53 1.53 -20.86
C ARG A 202 20.30 1.08 -20.07
N LEU A 203 20.43 0.05 -19.23
CA LEU A 203 19.38 -0.50 -18.38
C LEU A 203 19.02 0.42 -17.19
N LYS A 204 19.95 1.26 -16.72
CA LYS A 204 19.71 2.23 -15.63
C LYS A 204 18.85 3.45 -16.03
N LYS A 205 18.46 3.59 -17.30
CA LYS A 205 17.68 4.75 -17.78
C LYS A 205 16.18 4.46 -18.01
N ALA A 206 15.71 3.24 -17.76
CA ALA A 206 14.32 2.88 -18.03
C ALA A 206 13.78 1.83 -17.05
N THR A 207 13.28 2.25 -15.88
CA THR A 207 12.20 1.58 -15.12
C THR A 207 11.71 2.50 -14.00
N LYS A 208 11.09 3.62 -14.39
CA LYS A 208 10.26 4.41 -13.49
C LYS A 208 8.86 3.79 -13.56
N MET A 209 8.34 3.26 -12.45
CA MET A 209 6.96 2.78 -12.41
C MET A 209 6.01 3.84 -12.97
N ALA A 210 5.03 3.40 -13.76
CA ALA A 210 3.96 4.28 -14.19
C ALA A 210 3.15 4.69 -12.96
N ASN A 211 2.90 5.98 -12.88
CA ASN A 211 2.11 6.58 -11.83
C ASN A 211 0.64 6.13 -11.93
N PRO A 212 -0.03 5.82 -10.79
CA PRO A 212 -1.43 5.45 -10.80
C PRO A 212 -2.29 6.52 -11.47
N LYS A 213 -3.33 6.10 -12.19
CA LYS A 213 -4.34 7.00 -12.75
C LYS A 213 -5.66 6.78 -12.04
N VAL A 214 -6.29 7.87 -11.63
CA VAL A 214 -7.62 7.87 -11.02
C VAL A 214 -8.57 8.74 -11.82
N PHE A 215 -9.86 8.55 -11.64
CA PHE A 215 -10.86 9.34 -12.34
C PHE A 215 -11.94 9.90 -11.41
N PHE A 216 -12.52 11.02 -11.84
CA PHE A 216 -13.77 11.57 -11.33
C PHE A 216 -14.76 11.75 -12.47
N ASP A 217 -15.97 11.25 -12.31
CA ASP A 217 -17.12 11.62 -13.13
C ASP A 217 -17.84 12.79 -12.47
N ILE A 218 -17.97 13.91 -13.17
CA ILE A 218 -18.41 15.18 -12.60
C ILE A 218 -19.83 15.54 -13.04
N LEU A 219 -20.62 15.98 -12.06
CA LEU A 219 -21.88 16.68 -12.26
C LEU A 219 -21.69 18.17 -11.97
N VAL A 220 -22.22 19.03 -12.85
CA VAL A 220 -22.39 20.47 -12.62
C VAL A 220 -23.88 20.78 -12.64
N GLY A 221 -24.44 21.12 -11.47
CA GLY A 221 -25.88 21.16 -11.27
C GLY A 221 -26.49 19.77 -11.46
N THR A 222 -27.29 19.60 -12.50
CA THR A 222 -27.89 18.31 -12.90
C THR A 222 -27.25 17.72 -14.16
N LYS A 223 -26.31 18.44 -14.79
CA LYS A 223 -25.67 18.03 -16.04
C LYS A 223 -24.43 17.17 -15.76
N LYS A 224 -24.29 16.05 -16.47
CA LYS A 224 -23.03 15.27 -16.54
C LYS A 224 -22.01 16.06 -17.35
N ALA A 225 -21.05 16.68 -16.67
CA ALA A 225 -20.00 17.47 -17.30
C ALA A 225 -18.93 16.58 -17.95
N GLY A 226 -18.73 15.38 -17.43
CA GLY A 226 -17.84 14.36 -18.01
C GLY A 226 -16.82 13.83 -17.01
N ARG A 227 -15.82 13.12 -17.53
CA ARG A 227 -14.76 12.47 -16.74
C ARG A 227 -13.49 13.31 -16.73
N ILE A 228 -12.86 13.41 -15.57
CA ILE A 228 -11.48 13.89 -15.40
C ILE A 228 -10.62 12.68 -15.05
N VAL A 229 -9.48 12.50 -15.74
CA VAL A 229 -8.47 11.49 -15.38
C VAL A 229 -7.23 12.20 -14.87
N MET A 230 -6.71 11.75 -13.73
CA MET A 230 -5.54 12.32 -13.06
C MET A 230 -4.47 11.26 -12.87
N GLU A 231 -3.23 11.58 -13.24
CA GLU A 231 -2.03 10.82 -12.88
C GLU A 231 -1.55 11.28 -11.50
N LEU A 232 -1.30 10.33 -10.59
CA LEU A 232 -0.81 10.59 -9.24
C LEU A 232 0.69 10.27 -9.17
N PHE A 233 1.50 11.24 -8.77
CA PHE A 233 2.96 11.16 -8.70
C PHE A 233 3.45 10.25 -7.55
N ALA A 234 3.08 8.97 -7.58
CA ALA A 234 3.48 7.97 -6.58
C ALA A 234 5.00 7.75 -6.56
N ASP A 235 5.68 8.06 -7.66
CA ASP A 235 7.14 8.07 -7.77
C ASP A 235 7.81 9.19 -6.96
N VAL A 236 7.10 10.29 -6.68
CA VAL A 236 7.64 11.47 -5.96
C VAL A 236 7.02 11.64 -4.58
N THR A 237 5.72 11.41 -4.45
CA THR A 237 4.91 11.56 -3.24
C THR A 237 4.04 10.31 -3.02
N PRO A 238 4.64 9.14 -2.73
CA PRO A 238 3.92 7.88 -2.62
C PRO A 238 2.82 7.87 -1.56
N LYS A 239 3.02 8.48 -0.38
CA LYS A 239 1.98 8.52 0.66
C LYS A 239 0.83 9.44 0.26
N THR A 240 1.14 10.59 -0.32
CA THR A 240 0.11 11.55 -0.75
C THR A 240 -0.71 10.96 -1.91
N ALA A 241 -0.03 10.33 -2.87
CA ALA A 241 -0.67 9.64 -3.98
C ALA A 241 -1.56 8.49 -3.51
N GLU A 242 -1.07 7.64 -2.60
CA GLU A 242 -1.84 6.51 -2.08
C GLU A 242 -3.07 6.96 -1.28
N ASN A 243 -2.95 8.02 -0.47
CA ASN A 243 -4.10 8.61 0.21
C ASN A 243 -5.19 9.01 -0.77
N PHE A 244 -4.83 9.72 -1.84
CA PHE A 244 -5.80 10.18 -2.83
C PHE A 244 -6.41 9.00 -3.61
N ARG A 245 -5.59 8.04 -4.05
CA ARG A 245 -6.03 6.85 -4.77
C ARG A 245 -7.06 6.04 -3.97
N ALA A 246 -6.74 5.74 -2.71
CA ALA A 246 -7.64 5.00 -1.83
C ALA A 246 -8.95 5.75 -1.53
N LEU A 247 -8.89 7.09 -1.44
CA LEU A 247 -10.10 7.92 -1.32
C LEU A 247 -10.91 7.98 -2.62
N CYS A 248 -10.29 7.77 -3.79
CA CYS A 248 -11.03 7.58 -5.05
C CYS A 248 -11.72 6.21 -5.11
N THR A 249 -11.13 5.14 -4.57
CA THR A 249 -11.72 3.78 -4.64
C THR A 249 -12.68 3.48 -3.49
N GLY A 250 -12.54 4.17 -2.35
CA GLY A 250 -13.31 3.89 -1.14
C GLY A 250 -12.87 2.62 -0.40
N GLU A 251 -11.76 1.99 -0.80
CA GLU A 251 -11.38 0.65 -0.34
C GLU A 251 -10.99 0.58 1.14
N LYS A 252 -10.71 1.72 1.79
CA LYS A 252 -10.32 1.80 3.20
C LYS A 252 -11.51 1.87 4.16
N GLY A 253 -12.74 1.77 3.66
CA GLY A 253 -13.93 1.60 4.49
C GLY A 253 -14.36 2.88 5.23
N ILE A 254 -14.72 2.75 6.50
CA ILE A 254 -15.23 3.86 7.34
C ILE A 254 -14.09 4.50 8.11
N GLY A 255 -13.96 5.83 8.02
CA GLY A 255 -12.97 6.60 8.74
C GLY A 255 -13.40 6.97 10.16
N ILE A 256 -12.53 7.65 10.91
CA ILE A 256 -12.75 7.98 12.32
C ILE A 256 -13.89 8.99 12.51
N SER A 257 -14.29 9.72 11.47
CA SER A 257 -15.47 10.58 11.49
C SER A 257 -16.79 9.82 11.34
N GLY A 258 -16.76 8.49 11.21
CA GLY A 258 -17.93 7.64 10.96
C GLY A 258 -18.50 7.79 9.54
N LYS A 259 -17.72 8.35 8.60
CA LYS A 259 -18.09 8.49 7.18
C LYS A 259 -17.21 7.58 6.33
N PRO A 260 -17.70 7.10 5.16
CA PRO A 260 -16.85 6.40 4.21
C PRO A 260 -15.64 7.26 3.79
N LEU A 261 -14.45 6.66 3.77
CA LEU A 261 -13.23 7.24 3.22
C LEU A 261 -13.30 7.21 1.69
N HIS A 262 -14.22 7.97 1.11
CA HIS A 262 -14.55 7.90 -0.32
C HIS A 262 -14.98 9.27 -0.86
N TYR A 263 -14.45 9.66 -2.02
CA TYR A 263 -14.80 10.92 -2.68
C TYR A 263 -16.16 10.89 -3.40
N LYS A 264 -16.73 9.72 -3.67
CA LYS A 264 -18.02 9.60 -4.34
C LYS A 264 -19.10 10.36 -3.55
N GLY A 265 -19.76 11.30 -4.22
CA GLY A 265 -20.77 12.20 -3.66
C GLY A 265 -20.21 13.46 -3.00
N SER A 266 -18.89 13.61 -2.87
CA SER A 266 -18.26 14.83 -2.35
C SER A 266 -18.35 15.98 -3.35
N THR A 267 -18.30 17.21 -2.86
CA THR A 267 -18.42 18.44 -3.65
C THR A 267 -17.11 19.17 -3.81
N PHE A 268 -16.97 19.88 -4.94
CA PHE A 268 -16.04 21.00 -5.04
C PHE A 268 -16.69 22.21 -4.39
N HIS A 269 -16.43 22.38 -3.10
CA HIS A 269 -17.08 23.37 -2.25
C HIS A 269 -16.49 24.78 -2.39
N ARG A 270 -15.33 24.90 -3.06
CA ARG A 270 -14.69 26.19 -3.28
C ARG A 270 -14.03 26.24 -4.67
N VAL A 271 -14.53 27.07 -5.56
CA VAL A 271 -13.99 27.23 -6.93
C VAL A 271 -13.78 28.70 -7.23
N ILE A 272 -12.53 29.07 -7.52
CA ILE A 272 -12.12 30.45 -7.81
C ILE A 272 -11.55 30.49 -9.24
N PRO A 273 -12.19 31.24 -10.17
CA PRO A 273 -11.68 31.41 -11.52
C PRO A 273 -10.26 31.96 -11.57
N ASN A 274 -9.47 31.49 -12.53
CA ASN A 274 -8.05 31.81 -12.71
C ASN A 274 -7.18 31.47 -11.48
N PHE A 275 -7.62 30.51 -10.68
CA PHE A 275 -6.88 30.04 -9.51
C PHE A 275 -6.98 28.52 -9.37
N MET A 276 -8.10 28.00 -8.87
CA MET A 276 -8.25 26.58 -8.55
C MET A 276 -9.69 26.12 -8.28
N CYS A 277 -9.90 24.82 -8.39
CA CYS A 277 -11.10 24.09 -7.96
C CYS A 277 -10.75 23.21 -6.75
N GLN A 278 -11.26 23.52 -5.56
CA GLN A 278 -11.01 22.80 -4.31
C GLN A 278 -12.20 21.92 -3.91
N GLY A 279 -11.88 20.69 -3.51
CA GLY A 279 -12.83 19.67 -3.08
C GLY A 279 -12.26 18.73 -2.02
N GLY A 280 -12.89 17.56 -1.87
CA GLY A 280 -12.39 16.49 -1.01
C GLY A 280 -12.80 16.56 0.47
N ASP A 281 -13.69 17.48 0.84
CA ASP A 281 -14.37 17.45 2.14
C ASP A 281 -15.61 16.54 2.04
N PHE A 282 -15.42 15.24 2.22
CA PHE A 282 -16.50 14.25 2.16
C PHE A 282 -17.31 14.16 3.47
N THR A 283 -16.87 14.83 4.56
CA THR A 283 -17.55 14.72 5.86
C THR A 283 -18.53 15.87 6.09
N ARG A 284 -18.17 17.10 5.70
CA ARG A 284 -18.97 18.31 5.90
C ARG A 284 -19.28 19.08 4.62
N GLY A 285 -18.52 18.85 3.55
CA GLY A 285 -18.75 19.46 2.24
C GLY A 285 -18.58 20.99 2.19
N ASN A 286 -17.86 21.59 3.15
CA ASN A 286 -17.73 23.04 3.27
C ASN A 286 -16.31 23.54 3.56
N GLY A 287 -15.32 22.64 3.54
CA GLY A 287 -13.91 22.95 3.75
C GLY A 287 -13.46 22.84 5.20
N THR A 288 -14.37 22.59 6.16
CA THR A 288 -14.03 22.41 7.59
C THR A 288 -13.86 20.94 7.98
N GLY A 289 -14.14 20.01 7.06
CA GLY A 289 -14.07 18.58 7.30
C GLY A 289 -12.97 17.86 6.51
N GLY A 290 -13.23 16.59 6.22
CA GLY A 290 -12.29 15.65 5.60
C GLY A 290 -11.28 15.03 6.57
N GLU A 291 -10.80 13.85 6.22
CA GLU A 291 -9.78 13.10 6.94
C GLU A 291 -9.02 12.17 5.99
N SER A 292 -7.80 11.78 6.34
CA SER A 292 -6.96 10.92 5.49
C SER A 292 -7.17 9.44 5.80
N ILE A 293 -6.67 8.57 4.92
CA ILE A 293 -6.62 7.13 5.20
C ILE A 293 -5.66 6.77 6.35
N TYR A 294 -4.84 7.72 6.80
CA TYR A 294 -3.87 7.56 7.88
C TYR A 294 -4.36 8.13 9.22
N GLY A 295 -5.61 8.61 9.28
CA GLY A 295 -6.20 9.31 10.42
C GLY A 295 -6.60 10.75 10.08
N ALA A 296 -6.84 11.59 11.11
CA ALA A 296 -7.36 12.95 10.90
C ALA A 296 -6.48 13.80 9.97
N LYS A 297 -5.15 13.73 10.15
CA LYS A 297 -4.16 14.51 9.41
C LYS A 297 -2.87 13.71 9.17
N PHE A 298 -2.11 14.06 8.13
CA PHE A 298 -0.77 13.54 7.86
C PHE A 298 0.21 14.64 7.40
N ALA A 299 1.51 14.32 7.53
CA ALA A 299 2.62 15.23 7.28
C ALA A 299 2.78 15.62 5.80
N ASP A 300 3.42 16.76 5.53
CA ASP A 300 3.85 17.14 4.20
C ASP A 300 4.96 16.19 3.74
N GLU A 301 4.74 15.47 2.64
CA GLU A 301 5.67 14.43 2.22
C GLU A 301 6.96 15.00 1.60
N ASN A 302 6.83 15.95 0.67
CA ASN A 302 7.91 16.81 0.17
C ASN A 302 7.34 17.91 -0.75
N PHE A 303 8.17 18.89 -1.12
CA PHE A 303 7.82 20.00 -2.02
C PHE A 303 8.67 20.03 -3.30
N LYS A 304 9.03 18.86 -3.84
CA LYS A 304 9.91 18.76 -5.02
C LYS A 304 9.26 19.27 -6.31
N ILE A 305 7.96 19.05 -6.46
CA ILE A 305 7.18 19.47 -7.63
C ILE A 305 6.53 20.82 -7.32
N LYS A 306 6.58 21.71 -8.31
CA LYS A 306 6.06 23.09 -8.21
C LYS A 306 4.70 23.22 -8.89
N HIS A 307 3.95 24.26 -8.53
CA HIS A 307 2.66 24.58 -9.12
C HIS A 307 2.84 25.28 -10.48
N THR A 308 3.30 24.53 -11.47
CA THR A 308 3.82 25.08 -12.73
C THR A 308 2.75 25.58 -13.70
N GLY A 309 1.48 25.22 -13.50
CA GLY A 309 0.40 25.62 -14.39
C GLY A 309 -0.93 24.88 -14.16
N PRO A 310 -1.87 25.04 -15.11
CA PRO A 310 -3.19 24.43 -15.04
C PRO A 310 -3.12 22.88 -15.04
N GLY A 311 -4.08 22.26 -14.36
CA GLY A 311 -4.21 20.81 -14.23
C GLY A 311 -3.36 20.19 -13.12
N ILE A 312 -2.51 20.94 -12.45
CA ILE A 312 -1.74 20.43 -11.30
C ILE A 312 -2.68 20.10 -10.13
N LEU A 313 -2.47 18.94 -9.51
CA LEU A 313 -3.21 18.44 -8.36
C LEU A 313 -2.35 18.59 -7.09
N SER A 314 -2.91 19.21 -6.05
CA SER A 314 -2.17 19.56 -4.84
C SER A 314 -3.04 19.48 -3.57
N MET A 315 -2.42 19.20 -2.43
CA MET A 315 -3.12 19.03 -1.15
C MET A 315 -3.55 20.38 -0.57
N ALA A 316 -4.81 20.48 -0.14
CA ALA A 316 -5.24 21.58 0.72
C ALA A 316 -4.86 21.26 2.18
N ASN A 317 -4.39 22.26 2.91
CA ASN A 317 -4.01 22.14 4.31
C ASN A 317 -4.34 23.43 5.08
N ALA A 318 -4.26 23.36 6.41
CA ALA A 318 -4.46 24.49 7.33
C ALA A 318 -3.11 24.91 7.97
N GLY A 319 -2.03 24.80 7.21
CA GLY A 319 -0.65 24.97 7.68
C GLY A 319 0.18 23.69 7.60
N PRO A 320 1.47 23.75 7.96
CA PRO A 320 2.40 22.63 7.80
C PRO A 320 1.89 21.34 8.45
N ASN A 321 2.05 20.21 7.75
CA ASN A 321 1.71 18.87 8.22
C ASN A 321 0.24 18.65 8.60
N THR A 322 -0.69 19.36 7.95
CA THR A 322 -2.14 19.23 8.20
C THR A 322 -2.91 18.74 6.97
N ASN A 323 -2.29 17.87 6.18
CA ASN A 323 -2.95 17.25 5.03
C ASN A 323 -4.04 16.28 5.49
N GLY A 324 -5.18 16.27 4.82
CA GLY A 324 -6.30 15.36 5.10
C GLY A 324 -6.78 14.70 3.80
N SER A 325 -8.05 14.89 3.46
CA SER A 325 -8.60 14.48 2.16
C SER A 325 -8.82 15.64 1.18
N GLN A 326 -8.75 16.88 1.65
CA GLN A 326 -9.01 18.03 0.78
C GLN A 326 -7.85 18.28 -0.18
N PHE A 327 -8.20 18.64 -1.40
CA PHE A 327 -7.27 18.87 -2.50
C PHE A 327 -7.77 20.01 -3.38
N PHE A 328 -6.92 20.51 -4.26
CA PHE A 328 -7.32 21.43 -5.32
C PHE A 328 -6.66 21.08 -6.64
N ILE A 329 -7.37 21.39 -7.73
CA ILE A 329 -6.88 21.35 -9.12
C ILE A 329 -6.60 22.79 -9.54
N CYS A 330 -5.36 23.10 -9.91
CA CYS A 330 -5.01 24.43 -10.40
C CYS A 330 -5.65 24.70 -11.78
N THR A 331 -6.16 25.91 -11.98
CA THR A 331 -6.60 26.38 -13.30
C THR A 331 -5.66 27.40 -13.92
N GLU A 332 -4.66 27.83 -13.15
CA GLU A 332 -3.56 28.73 -13.52
C GLU A 332 -2.25 28.32 -12.84
N ARG A 333 -1.14 29.00 -13.18
CA ARG A 333 0.12 28.87 -12.44
C ARG A 333 0.00 29.55 -11.06
N THR A 334 0.32 28.82 -9.99
CA THR A 334 0.11 29.28 -8.60
C THR A 334 1.38 29.17 -7.75
N SER A 335 2.50 29.75 -8.23
CA SER A 335 3.82 29.59 -7.61
C SER A 335 3.94 30.10 -6.16
N TRP A 336 3.01 30.94 -5.69
CA TRP A 336 2.97 31.40 -4.30
C TRP A 336 2.57 30.30 -3.28
N LEU A 337 2.12 29.15 -3.78
CA LEU A 337 1.81 27.94 -3.01
C LEU A 337 3.00 26.97 -2.90
N ASP A 338 4.08 27.20 -3.65
CA ASP A 338 5.28 26.35 -3.60
C ASP A 338 5.88 26.33 -2.19
N GLY A 339 6.28 25.15 -1.73
CA GLY A 339 6.82 24.95 -0.38
C GLY A 339 5.77 24.94 0.75
N LYS A 340 4.48 25.13 0.43
CA LYS A 340 3.37 25.15 1.40
C LYS A 340 2.33 24.06 1.17
N HIS A 341 2.12 23.68 -0.09
CA HIS A 341 1.17 22.63 -0.49
C HIS A 341 1.90 21.56 -1.29
N VAL A 342 1.64 20.29 -0.95
CA VAL A 342 2.27 19.14 -1.62
C VAL A 342 1.58 18.92 -2.96
N VAL A 343 2.32 19.13 -4.06
CA VAL A 343 1.90 18.72 -5.39
C VAL A 343 2.09 17.21 -5.54
N PHE A 344 1.04 16.50 -5.89
CA PHE A 344 1.04 15.03 -5.91
C PHE A 344 0.42 14.42 -7.16
N GLY A 345 0.01 15.22 -8.15
CA GLY A 345 -0.50 14.69 -9.40
C GLY A 345 -0.77 15.77 -10.44
N LYS A 346 -1.36 15.35 -11.56
CA LYS A 346 -1.86 16.24 -12.61
C LYS A 346 -3.04 15.61 -13.34
N VAL A 347 -3.90 16.44 -13.90
CA VAL A 347 -4.90 16.04 -14.89
C VAL A 347 -4.18 15.61 -16.17
N VAL A 348 -4.55 14.44 -16.69
CA VAL A 348 -4.01 13.87 -17.93
C VAL A 348 -5.07 13.68 -19.02
N ASP A 349 -6.35 13.70 -18.65
CA ASP A 349 -7.48 13.73 -19.58
C ASP A 349 -8.68 14.47 -18.93
N GLY A 350 -9.58 15.01 -19.75
CA GLY A 350 -10.79 15.67 -19.27
C GLY A 350 -10.59 17.08 -18.72
N TYR A 351 -9.53 17.79 -19.11
CA TYR A 351 -9.26 19.15 -18.63
C TYR A 351 -10.38 20.16 -19.00
N SER A 352 -11.11 19.92 -20.09
CA SER A 352 -12.31 20.71 -20.45
C SER A 352 -13.39 20.66 -19.36
N VAL A 353 -13.51 19.53 -18.64
CA VAL A 353 -14.44 19.39 -17.51
C VAL A 353 -14.01 20.28 -16.33
N VAL A 354 -12.70 20.39 -16.08
CA VAL A 354 -12.16 21.32 -15.06
C VAL A 354 -12.51 22.77 -15.42
N LYS A 355 -12.42 23.14 -16.70
CA LYS A 355 -12.82 24.47 -17.18
C LYS A 355 -14.33 24.71 -17.05
N GLU A 356 -15.16 23.69 -17.27
CA GLU A 356 -16.60 23.78 -17.03
C GLU A 356 -16.90 23.99 -15.53
N MET A 357 -16.22 23.26 -14.64
CA MET A 357 -16.32 23.47 -13.19
C MET A 357 -15.88 24.88 -12.78
N GLU A 358 -14.78 25.38 -13.36
CA GLU A 358 -14.27 26.73 -13.12
C GLU A 358 -15.28 27.81 -13.51
N SER A 359 -16.00 27.62 -14.63
CA SER A 359 -16.95 28.60 -15.16
C SER A 359 -18.15 28.89 -14.25
N VAL A 360 -18.44 27.99 -13.31
CA VAL A 360 -19.48 28.17 -12.30
C VAL A 360 -18.94 28.68 -10.97
N GLY A 361 -17.63 28.95 -10.85
CA GLY A 361 -16.99 29.52 -9.67
C GLY A 361 -17.17 31.05 -9.54
N SER A 362 -16.65 31.60 -8.45
CA SER A 362 -16.63 33.05 -8.20
C SER A 362 -15.40 33.46 -7.38
N ASP A 363 -15.12 34.76 -7.29
CA ASP A 363 -13.99 35.28 -6.50
C ASP A 363 -14.10 34.94 -5.00
N SER A 364 -15.33 34.81 -4.49
CA SER A 364 -15.59 34.35 -3.11
C SER A 364 -15.31 32.86 -2.91
N GLY A 365 -15.14 32.10 -3.99
CA GLY A 365 -15.05 30.65 -4.00
C GLY A 365 -16.41 29.93 -4.05
N SER A 366 -17.53 30.64 -3.87
CA SER A 366 -18.85 30.02 -4.02
C SER A 366 -19.14 29.65 -5.48
N THR A 367 -19.93 28.60 -5.68
CA THR A 367 -20.31 28.10 -7.00
C THR A 367 -21.77 28.43 -7.33
N SER A 368 -22.05 28.93 -8.53
CA SER A 368 -23.41 29.20 -9.01
C SER A 368 -24.23 27.94 -9.30
N ALA A 369 -23.56 26.80 -9.51
CA ALA A 369 -24.16 25.47 -9.59
C ALA A 369 -23.34 24.48 -8.76
N LYS A 370 -24.01 23.50 -8.14
CA LYS A 370 -23.33 22.50 -7.30
C LYS A 370 -22.44 21.61 -8.17
N VAL A 371 -21.16 21.52 -7.84
CA VAL A 371 -20.20 20.65 -8.53
C VAL A 371 -19.94 19.41 -7.67
N VAL A 372 -20.31 18.22 -8.16
CA VAL A 372 -20.30 16.95 -7.41
C VAL A 372 -19.48 15.90 -8.14
N ILE A 373 -18.72 15.10 -7.38
CA ILE A 373 -18.11 13.87 -7.86
C ILE A 373 -19.20 12.78 -7.87
N GLU A 374 -19.81 12.50 -9.02
CA GLU A 374 -20.87 11.49 -9.17
C GLU A 374 -20.33 10.08 -8.93
N ASP A 375 -19.17 9.79 -9.51
CA ASP A 375 -18.46 8.53 -9.37
C ASP A 375 -16.95 8.76 -9.41
N CYS A 376 -16.21 7.86 -8.81
CA CYS A 376 -14.76 7.93 -8.78
C CYS A 376 -14.13 6.55 -8.61
N GLY A 377 -12.86 6.46 -8.97
CA GLY A 377 -12.12 5.22 -8.82
C GLY A 377 -10.73 5.29 -9.41
N GLU A 378 -10.08 4.14 -9.41
CA GLU A 378 -8.81 3.94 -10.10
C GLU A 378 -9.07 3.47 -11.54
N VAL A 379 -8.38 4.08 -12.50
CA VAL A 379 -8.44 3.65 -13.90
C VAL A 379 -7.65 2.36 -14.02
N LYS A 380 -8.38 1.25 -14.16
CA LYS A 380 -7.77 -0.02 -14.54
C LYS A 380 -7.45 0.06 -16.03
N GLU A 381 -6.17 -0.01 -16.40
CA GLU A 381 -5.81 -0.23 -17.79
C GLU A 381 -6.29 -1.65 -18.15
N ASN A 382 -7.29 -1.74 -19.02
CA ASN A 382 -7.82 -3.02 -19.49
C ASN A 382 -6.66 -3.80 -20.13
N CYS A 383 -6.28 -4.91 -19.50
CA CYS A 383 -5.30 -5.85 -20.01
C CYS A 383 -5.90 -6.71 -21.12
#